data_AF-A0A848YG86-F1
#
_entry.id   AF-A0A848YG86-F1
#
_cell.length_a   1.000
_cell.length_b   1.000
_cell.length_c   1.000
_cell.angle_alpha   90.00
_cell.angle_beta   90.00
_cell.angle_gamma   90.00
#
_symmetry.space_group_name_H-M   'P 1'
#
loop_
_entity.id
_entity.type
_entity.pdbx_description
1 polymer ?
#
loop_
_entity_poly.entity_id
_entity_poly.type
_entity_poly.pdbx_seq_one_letter_code
_entity_poly.pdbx_strand_id
1 'polypeptide(L)' 'MPTINRFADFHDEITEWRRDIHAHPELLFDVHRTAGVVEEK' A
#
# COMPACT_ATOMS: atom_id res chain seq x y z
N MET A 1 -12.92 1.46 26.83
CA MET A 1 -12.04 0.52 26.11
C MET A 1 -10.96 1.35 25.43
N PRO A 2 -9.67 1.05 25.63
CA PRO A 2 -8.62 1.76 24.89
C PRO A 2 -8.72 1.42 23.40
N THR A 3 -8.61 2.43 22.55
CA THR A 3 -8.53 2.24 21.10
C THR A 3 -7.19 1.60 20.77
N ILE A 4 -7.19 0.40 20.19
CA ILE A 4 -5.98 -0.27 19.72
C ILE A 4 -5.47 0.51 18.50
N ASN A 5 -4.25 1.04 18.58
CA ASN A 5 -3.63 1.77 17.48
C ASN A 5 -3.04 0.81 16.44
N ARG A 6 -3.91 0.21 15.61
CA ARG A 6 -3.49 -0.73 14.56
C ARG A 6 -2.54 -0.10 13.53
N PHE A 7 -2.58 1.22 13.34
CA PHE A 7 -1.65 1.89 12.43
C PHE A 7 -0.20 1.84 12.91
N ALA A 8 0.02 1.79 14.23
CA ALA A 8 1.38 1.60 14.76
C ALA A 8 1.93 0.21 14.38
N ASP A 9 1.08 -0.82 14.43
CA ASP A 9 1.46 -2.19 14.10
C ASP A 9 1.74 -2.39 12.61
N PHE A 10 1.02 -1.67 11.73
CA PHE A 10 1.17 -1.76 10.27
C PHE A 10 2.08 -0.68 9.65
N HIS A 11 2.72 0.16 10.47
CA HIS A 11 3.44 1.33 9.98
C HIS A 11 4.53 0.99 8.94
N ASP A 12 5.30 -0.06 9.21
CA ASP A 12 6.42 -0.46 8.35
C ASP A 12 5.91 -1.04 7.02
N GLU A 13 4.84 -1.84 7.06
CA GLU A 13 4.21 -2.41 5.88
C GLU A 13 3.58 -1.33 4.98
N ILE A 14 2.84 -0.38 5.57
CA ILE A 14 2.26 0.76 4.82
C ILE A 14 3.38 1.62 4.20
N THR A 15 4.50 1.79 4.91
CA THR A 15 5.66 2.52 4.40
C THR A 15 6.28 1.81 3.19
N GLU A 16 6.34 0.48 3.22
CA GLU A 16 6.81 -0.33 2.11
C GLU A 16 5.90 -0.21 0.90
N TRP A 17 4.58 -0.35 1.07
CA TRP A 17 3.60 -0.17 -0.02
C TRP A 17 3.77 1.20 -0.69
N ARG A 18 3.91 2.26 0.11
CA ARG A 18 4.12 3.62 -0.40
C ARG A 18 5.41 3.73 -1.22
N ARG A 19 6.50 3.14 -0.75
CA ARG A 19 7.80 3.19 -1.45
C ARG A 19 7.73 2.41 -2.77
N ASP A 20 7.10 1.24 -2.78
CA ASP A 20 6.95 0.42 -3.98
C ASP A 20 6.09 1.09 -5.05
N ILE A 21 4.88 1.53 -4.70
CA ILE A 21 3.96 2.18 -5.64
C ILE A 21 4.56 3.49 -6.18
N HIS A 22 5.34 4.20 -5.37
CA HIS A 22 6.04 5.41 -5.82
C HIS A 22 7.22 5.11 -6.75
N ALA A 23 7.92 4.00 -6.55
CA ALA A 23 9.02 3.57 -7.41
C ALA A 23 8.52 3.02 -8.77
N HIS A 24 7.29 2.52 -8.82
CA HIS A 24 6.67 1.93 -10.00
C HIS A 24 5.33 2.60 -10.36
N PRO A 25 5.34 3.90 -10.73
CA PRO A 25 4.10 4.60 -11.06
C PRO A 25 3.53 4.11 -12.40
N GLU A 26 2.20 4.09 -12.47
CA GLU A 26 1.45 3.76 -13.68
C GLU A 26 0.65 4.97 -14.18
N LEU A 27 0.30 4.95 -15.46
CA LEU A 27 -0.43 6.05 -16.11
C LEU A 27 -1.93 5.86 -15.94
N LEU A 28 -2.67 6.96 -15.72
CA LEU A 28 -4.13 7.06 -15.76
C LEU A 28 -4.88 5.73 -15.59
N PHE A 29 -5.27 5.08 -16.69
CA PHE A 29 -6.06 3.85 -16.69
C PHE A 29 -5.23 2.56 -16.88
N ASP A 30 -3.92 2.68 -17.13
CA ASP A 30 -2.99 1.57 -17.34
C ASP A 30 -2.39 1.09 -16.00
N VAL A 31 -3.24 0.85 -14.98
CA VAL A 31 -2.85 0.57 -13.58
C VAL A 31 -2.77 -0.92 -13.25
N HIS A 32 -2.37 -1.75 -14.22
CA HIS A 32 -2.46 -3.21 -14.10
C HIS A 32 -1.62 -3.79 -12.96
N ARG A 33 -0.39 -3.31 -12.76
CA ARG A 33 0.48 -3.76 -11.68
C ARG A 33 -0.07 -3.30 -10.33
N THR A 34 -0.44 -2.04 -10.22
CA THR A 34 -0.97 -1.46 -8.98
C THR A 34 -2.24 -2.17 -8.55
N ALA A 35 -3.15 -2.45 -9.49
CA ALA A 35 -4.36 -3.22 -9.23
C ALA A 35 -4.04 -4.66 -8.79
N GLY A 36 -3.05 -5.32 -9.42
CA GLY A 36 -2.59 -6.64 -9.01
C GLY A 36 -1.99 -6.66 -7.60
N VAL A 37 -1.21 -5.64 -7.21
CA VAL A 37 -0.70 -5.50 -5.83
C VAL A 37 -1.84 -5.34 -4.83
N VAL A 38 -2.90 -4.60 -5.17
CA VAL A 38 -4.08 -4.45 -4.32
C VAL A 38 -4.89 -5.76 -4.21
N GLU A 39 -4.96 -6.57 -5.27
CA GLU A 39 -5.63 -7.87 -5.23
C GLU A 39 -4.92 -8.88 -4.31
N GLU A 40 -3.58 -8.85 -4.27
CA GLU A 40 -2.78 -9.80 -3.50
C GLU A 40 -2.85 -9.57 -1.97
N LYS A 41 -3.13 -8.34 -1.53
CA LYS A 41 -3.07 -7.92 -0.12
C LYS A 41 -4.43 -7.89 0.56
#